data_AF-K1SI01-F1
#
_entry.id   AF-K1SI01-F1
#
_cell.length_a   1.000
_cell.length_b   1.000
_cell.length_c   1.000
_cell.angle_alpha   90.00
_cell.angle_beta   90.00
_cell.angle_gamma   90.00
#
_symmetry.space_group_name_H-M   'P 1'
#
loop_
_entity.id
_entity.type
_entity.pdbx_description
1 polymer ?
#
loop_
_entity_poly.entity_id
_entity_poly.type
_entity_poly.pdbx_seq_one_letter_code
_entity_poly.pdbx_strand_id
1 'polypeptide(L)'
;MFLVYYISMQTVGTAATDWANDGLFGDGWHLFGIGSSQAAEAEETYGDSDAIIEAFNAQYGNDDIAEAVDLESENYSEDAAKAALAELVNLTPSDASVTYSVQDEETLEITETPDTKKSDLEKAVSNYLNTDYKEGYGAPDASTYGIWVPGIPVLIGNGLDAINCADWLNGLILDGIVAGVGAVLGFVPQMLVLFILLAFLESCGYMARIAFVLDRIFRKFGLSGKSFIPMLVGTGCGVPGIMASRTIENERDRRMTIMTTTFIPCGAKQP
;
A
#
# COMPACT_ATOMS: atom_id res chain seq x y z
N MET A 1 -23.98 3.28 14.57
CA MET A 1 -23.15 2.05 14.43
C MET A 1 -22.70 1.87 12.98
N PHE A 2 -23.59 1.60 12.03
CA PHE A 2 -23.23 1.55 10.60
C PHE A 2 -22.44 2.78 10.12
N LEU A 3 -22.95 3.99 10.43
CA LEU A 3 -22.30 5.26 10.05
C LEU A 3 -20.90 5.41 10.67
N VAL A 4 -20.71 4.92 11.89
CA VAL A 4 -19.40 4.95 12.56
C VAL A 4 -18.44 3.97 11.92
N TYR A 5 -18.92 2.75 11.65
CA TYR A 5 -18.13 1.75 10.93
C TYR A 5 -17.71 2.28 9.55
N TYR A 6 -18.65 2.83 8.77
CA TYR A 6 -18.39 3.42 7.46
C TYR A 6 -17.34 4.55 7.53
N ILE A 7 -17.51 5.51 8.44
CA ILE A 7 -16.55 6.61 8.57
C ILE A 7 -15.17 6.10 9.02
N SER A 8 -15.13 5.19 10.00
CA SER A 8 -13.85 4.68 10.49
C SER A 8 -13.18 3.83 9.42
N MET A 9 -13.86 2.85 8.85
CA MET A 9 -13.24 1.73 8.14
C MET A 9 -13.24 1.85 6.62
N GLN A 10 -14.02 2.78 6.05
CA GLN A 10 -14.20 2.91 4.60
C GLN A 10 -13.88 4.31 4.09
N THR A 11 -13.62 5.28 4.98
CA THR A 11 -13.28 6.64 4.56
C THR A 11 -12.02 7.13 5.27
N VAL A 12 -12.17 7.69 6.48
CA VAL A 12 -11.08 8.41 7.14
C VAL A 12 -9.96 7.49 7.55
N GLY A 13 -10.29 6.33 8.10
CA GLY A 13 -9.26 5.44 8.59
C GLY A 13 -8.62 4.58 7.50
N THR A 14 -9.29 4.33 6.36
CA THR A 14 -8.64 3.78 5.16
C THR A 14 -7.61 4.77 4.64
N ALA A 15 -8.03 6.01 4.34
CA ALA A 15 -7.11 7.05 3.87
C ALA A 15 -5.94 7.31 4.83
N ALA A 16 -6.15 7.20 6.15
CA ALA A 16 -5.09 7.34 7.14
C ALA A 16 -4.16 6.13 7.23
N THR A 17 -4.64 4.94 6.87
CA THR A 17 -3.85 3.70 6.78
C THR A 17 -3.01 3.72 5.52
N ASP A 18 -3.61 4.06 4.38
CA ASP A 18 -2.93 4.18 3.09
C ASP A 18 -1.80 5.20 3.21
N TRP A 19 -2.09 6.38 3.78
CA TRP A 19 -1.04 7.37 4.06
C TRP A 19 0.08 6.86 4.98
N ALA A 20 -0.25 6.04 5.98
CA ALA A 20 0.77 5.49 6.88
C ALA A 20 1.60 4.38 6.20
N ASN A 21 0.97 3.53 5.38
CA ASN A 21 1.66 2.46 4.67
C ASN A 21 2.51 3.02 3.54
N ASP A 22 1.93 3.81 2.65
CA ASP A 22 2.57 4.25 1.41
C ASP A 22 3.51 5.44 1.68
N GLY A 23 3.09 6.33 2.58
CA GLY A 23 3.86 7.51 2.96
C GLY A 23 4.89 7.20 4.04
N LEU A 24 4.44 6.94 5.26
CA LEU A 24 5.32 6.84 6.42
C LEU A 24 6.22 5.59 6.39
N PHE A 25 5.69 4.46 5.93
CA PHE A 25 6.39 3.17 5.87
C PHE A 25 6.73 2.71 4.44
N GLY A 26 6.47 3.52 3.43
CA GLY A 26 6.86 3.28 2.04
C GLY A 26 8.00 4.20 1.63
N ASP A 27 7.93 4.74 0.42
CA ASP A 27 9.00 5.56 -0.18
C ASP A 27 9.01 6.98 0.37
N GLY A 28 7.84 7.48 0.80
CA GLY A 28 7.69 8.80 1.39
C GLY A 28 6.42 9.52 0.94
N TRP A 29 6.31 10.79 1.32
CA TRP A 29 5.15 11.60 0.96
C TRP A 29 5.50 13.07 0.72
N HIS A 30 4.69 13.74 -0.10
CA HIS A 30 4.76 15.19 -0.24
C HIS A 30 4.17 15.91 0.97
N LEU A 31 4.99 16.73 1.63
CA LEU A 31 4.54 17.56 2.74
C LEU A 31 3.53 18.60 2.25
N PHE A 32 2.30 18.53 2.77
CA PHE A 32 1.15 19.36 2.34
C PHE A 32 0.73 19.20 0.86
N GLY A 33 1.13 18.12 0.19
CA GLY A 33 0.80 17.87 -1.22
C GLY A 33 1.52 18.80 -2.21
N ILE A 34 2.52 19.55 -1.75
CA ILE A 34 3.32 20.43 -2.60
C ILE A 34 4.23 19.56 -3.48
N GLY A 35 3.94 19.50 -4.78
CA GLY A 35 4.66 18.66 -5.75
C GLY A 35 3.87 17.47 -6.27
N SER A 36 2.84 17.03 -5.56
CA SER A 36 2.04 15.84 -5.91
C SER A 36 1.39 15.90 -7.30
N SER A 37 0.94 17.08 -7.75
CA SER A 37 0.36 17.21 -9.09
C SER A 37 1.38 17.07 -10.20
N GLN A 38 2.62 17.55 -9.98
CA GLN A 38 3.69 17.45 -10.96
C GLN A 38 4.23 16.02 -11.04
N ALA A 39 4.35 15.34 -9.89
CA ALA A 39 4.68 13.92 -9.81
C ALA A 39 3.64 13.08 -10.55
N ALA A 40 2.34 13.32 -10.30
CA ALA A 40 1.26 12.60 -10.97
C ALA A 40 1.23 12.83 -12.50
N GLU A 41 1.47 14.07 -12.95
CA GLU A 41 1.57 14.38 -14.39
C GLU A 41 2.79 13.70 -15.04
N ALA A 42 3.91 13.62 -14.33
CA ALA A 42 5.12 12.93 -14.79
C ALA A 42 4.90 11.41 -14.89
N GLU A 43 4.25 10.82 -13.90
CA GLU A 43 3.89 9.41 -13.86
C GLU A 43 2.88 9.05 -14.96
N GLU A 44 1.84 9.87 -15.18
CA GLU A 44 0.90 9.69 -16.28
C GLU A 44 1.59 9.79 -17.65
N THR A 45 2.56 10.70 -17.79
CA THR A 45 3.34 10.86 -19.02
C THR A 45 4.26 9.67 -19.26
N TYR A 46 4.84 9.11 -18.19
CA TYR A 46 5.70 7.93 -18.26
C TYR A 46 4.91 6.66 -18.59
N GLY A 47 3.78 6.44 -17.91
CA GLY A 47 2.93 5.27 -18.09
C GLY A 47 3.72 3.95 -18.01
N ASP A 48 3.35 2.98 -18.84
CA ASP A 48 3.94 1.63 -18.84
C ASP A 48 5.28 1.56 -19.61
N SER A 49 6.05 2.65 -19.69
CA SER A 49 7.25 2.73 -20.55
C SER A 49 8.27 1.64 -20.23
N ASP A 50 8.49 1.32 -18.95
CA ASP A 50 9.43 0.27 -18.55
C ASP A 50 8.96 -1.13 -18.97
N ALA A 51 7.69 -1.47 -18.72
CA ALA A 51 7.12 -2.75 -19.11
C ALA A 51 7.11 -2.93 -20.64
N ILE A 52 6.91 -1.85 -21.39
CA ILE A 52 7.02 -1.86 -22.86
C ILE A 52 8.48 -2.12 -23.28
N ILE A 53 9.45 -1.41 -22.71
CA ILE A 53 10.88 -1.58 -23.05
C ILE A 53 11.34 -3.00 -22.72
N GLU A 54 10.98 -3.53 -21.54
CA GLU A 54 11.32 -4.88 -21.10
C GLU A 54 10.74 -5.94 -22.03
N ALA A 55 9.45 -5.84 -22.38
CA ALA A 55 8.81 -6.80 -23.27
C ALA A 55 9.46 -6.83 -24.66
N PHE A 56 9.82 -5.67 -25.23
CA PHE A 56 10.53 -5.62 -26.50
C PHE A 56 11.97 -6.10 -26.39
N ASN A 57 12.66 -5.86 -25.26
CA ASN A 57 14.00 -6.39 -25.02
C ASN A 57 13.97 -7.92 -24.94
N ALA A 58 12.98 -8.50 -24.25
CA ALA A 58 12.81 -9.94 -24.12
C ALA A 58 12.58 -10.65 -25.47
N GLN A 59 11.97 -9.96 -26.45
CA GLN A 59 11.66 -10.56 -27.75
C GLN A 59 12.69 -10.25 -28.85
N TYR A 60 13.31 -9.07 -28.84
CA TYR A 60 14.18 -8.60 -29.94
C TYR A 60 15.56 -8.11 -29.50
N GLY A 61 15.78 -7.94 -28.20
CA GLY A 61 17.04 -7.46 -27.64
C GLY A 61 17.90 -8.58 -27.04
N ASN A 62 18.70 -8.23 -26.05
CA ASN A 62 19.67 -9.11 -25.39
C ASN A 62 19.88 -8.74 -23.91
N ASP A 63 20.56 -9.62 -23.19
CA ASP A 63 20.87 -9.43 -21.77
C ASP A 63 21.76 -8.20 -21.53
N ASP A 64 22.62 -7.83 -22.49
CA ASP A 64 23.48 -6.64 -22.41
C ASP A 64 22.65 -5.32 -22.41
N ILE A 65 21.55 -5.28 -23.18
CA ILE A 65 20.62 -4.12 -23.18
C ILE A 65 19.85 -4.07 -21.86
N ALA A 66 19.50 -5.21 -21.27
CA ALA A 66 18.83 -5.24 -19.97
C ALA A 66 19.75 -4.65 -18.88
N GLU A 67 21.02 -5.09 -18.85
CA GLU A 67 22.02 -4.59 -17.89
C GLU A 67 22.36 -3.11 -18.09
N ALA A 68 22.33 -2.62 -19.33
CA ALA A 68 22.64 -1.21 -19.63
C ALA A 68 21.52 -0.23 -19.25
N VAL A 69 20.28 -0.70 -19.14
CA VAL A 69 19.08 0.09 -18.81
C VAL A 69 18.73 -0.03 -17.31
N ASP A 70 19.31 -1.00 -16.62
CA ASP A 70 19.19 -1.19 -15.19
C ASP A 70 19.94 -0.09 -14.40
N LEU A 71 19.18 0.75 -13.70
CA LEU A 71 19.70 1.85 -12.87
C LEU A 71 20.47 1.35 -11.65
N GLU A 72 20.25 0.11 -11.21
CA GLU A 72 20.91 -0.49 -10.06
C GLU A 72 22.23 -1.20 -10.42
N SER A 73 22.54 -1.31 -11.71
CA SER A 73 23.78 -1.93 -12.19
C SER A 73 25.02 -1.12 -11.81
N GLU A 74 26.05 -1.81 -11.29
CA GLU A 74 27.35 -1.20 -10.96
C GLU A 74 28.04 -0.54 -12.18
N ASN A 75 27.67 -0.96 -13.39
CA ASN A 75 28.22 -0.46 -14.65
C ASN A 75 27.29 0.53 -15.38
N TYR A 76 26.21 0.98 -14.73
CA TYR A 76 25.24 1.88 -15.33
C TYR A 76 25.89 3.20 -15.79
N SER A 77 25.55 3.63 -17.00
CA SER A 77 25.84 4.98 -17.49
C SER A 77 24.75 5.45 -18.44
N GLU A 78 24.37 6.72 -18.33
CA GLU A 78 23.33 7.33 -19.18
C GLU A 78 23.64 7.20 -20.67
N ASP A 79 24.91 7.32 -21.04
CA ASP A 79 25.38 7.15 -22.43
C ASP A 79 25.21 5.70 -22.92
N ALA A 80 25.46 4.70 -22.07
CA ALA A 80 25.26 3.30 -22.40
C ALA A 80 23.77 2.93 -22.50
N ALA A 81 22.94 3.42 -21.57
CA ALA A 81 21.49 3.22 -21.59
C ALA A 81 20.87 3.78 -22.88
N LYS A 82 21.28 5.00 -23.27
CA LYS A 82 20.82 5.62 -24.52
C LYS A 82 21.27 4.87 -25.77
N ALA A 83 22.51 4.36 -25.77
CA ALA A 83 23.02 3.56 -26.88
C ALA A 83 22.28 2.23 -27.00
N ALA A 84 22.03 1.56 -25.88
CA ALA A 84 21.31 0.29 -25.80
C ALA A 84 19.85 0.41 -26.26
N LEU A 85 19.14 1.47 -25.83
CA LEU A 85 17.77 1.72 -26.28
C LEU A 85 17.70 2.08 -27.78
N ALA A 86 18.68 2.81 -28.30
CA ALA A 86 18.78 3.08 -29.73
C ALA A 86 19.09 1.80 -30.55
N GLU A 87 19.90 0.89 -29.99
CA GLU A 87 20.16 -0.43 -30.58
C GLU A 87 18.89 -1.29 -30.60
N LEU A 88 18.14 -1.32 -29.50
CA LEU A 88 16.87 -2.04 -29.38
C LEU A 88 15.83 -1.56 -30.42
N VAL A 89 15.72 -0.24 -30.61
CA VAL A 89 14.84 0.35 -31.65
C VAL A 89 15.29 -0.03 -33.07
N ASN A 90 16.60 -0.18 -33.31
CA ASN A 90 17.13 -0.60 -34.61
C ASN A 90 16.94 -2.11 -34.88
N LEU A 91 17.07 -2.94 -33.85
CA LEU A 91 16.86 -4.39 -33.93
C LEU A 91 15.38 -4.75 -34.14
N THR A 92 14.47 -3.92 -33.64
CA THR A 92 13.03 -4.16 -33.71
C THR A 92 12.48 -3.97 -35.14
N PRO A 93 11.89 -5.01 -35.78
CA PRO A 93 11.25 -4.90 -37.10
C PRO A 93 10.08 -3.90 -37.13
N SER A 94 9.78 -3.34 -38.30
CA SER A 94 8.72 -2.34 -38.47
C SER A 94 7.30 -2.88 -38.25
N ASP A 95 7.13 -4.20 -38.35
CA ASP A 95 5.89 -4.96 -38.17
C ASP A 95 5.83 -5.70 -36.82
N ALA A 96 6.81 -5.47 -35.94
CA ALA A 96 6.87 -6.08 -34.62
C ALA A 96 5.67 -5.68 -33.76
N SER A 97 5.09 -6.70 -33.13
CA SER A 97 3.98 -6.62 -32.19
C SER A 97 4.34 -7.45 -30.97
N VAL A 98 4.28 -6.84 -29.79
CA VAL A 98 4.65 -7.48 -28.52
C VAL A 98 3.51 -7.31 -27.52
N THR A 99 3.29 -8.33 -26.70
CA THR A 99 2.41 -8.26 -25.54
C THR A 99 3.27 -7.95 -24.33
N TYR A 100 2.98 -6.89 -23.59
CA TYR A 100 3.57 -6.66 -22.29
C TYR A 100 2.56 -7.00 -21.19
N SER A 101 3.07 -7.29 -20.00
CA SER A 101 2.27 -7.60 -18.82
C SER A 101 2.68 -6.68 -17.70
N VAL A 102 1.71 -5.98 -17.10
CA VAL A 102 1.92 -5.19 -15.89
C VAL A 102 1.30 -5.93 -14.73
N GLN A 103 2.10 -6.19 -13.70
CA GLN A 103 1.61 -6.72 -12.44
C GLN A 103 1.36 -5.58 -11.48
N ASP A 104 0.15 -5.53 -10.92
CA ASP A 104 -0.19 -4.60 -9.86
C ASP A 104 0.47 -5.06 -8.55
N GLU A 105 1.25 -4.18 -7.90
CA GLU A 105 2.04 -4.53 -6.73
C GLU A 105 1.20 -4.80 -5.46
N GLU A 106 0.00 -4.21 -5.37
CA GLU A 106 -0.87 -4.31 -4.20
C GLU A 106 -1.84 -5.51 -4.29
N THR A 107 -2.34 -5.78 -5.50
CA THR A 107 -3.33 -6.83 -5.77
C THR A 107 -2.74 -8.09 -6.41
N LEU A 108 -1.50 -8.02 -6.89
CA LEU A 108 -0.79 -9.08 -7.64
C LEU A 108 -1.52 -9.53 -8.91
N GLU A 109 -2.47 -8.73 -9.41
CA GLU A 109 -3.20 -9.01 -10.66
C GLU A 109 -2.32 -8.69 -11.87
N ILE A 110 -2.29 -9.59 -12.86
CA ILE A 110 -1.50 -9.42 -14.09
C ILE A 110 -2.43 -8.95 -15.20
N THR A 111 -2.15 -7.76 -15.74
CA THR A 111 -2.85 -7.20 -16.89
C THR A 111 -2.00 -7.38 -18.15
N GLU A 112 -2.51 -8.11 -19.13
CA GLU A 112 -1.84 -8.34 -20.42
C GLU A 112 -2.40 -7.39 -21.49
N THR A 113 -1.53 -6.63 -22.13
CA THR A 113 -1.85 -5.67 -23.19
C THR A 113 -1.29 -6.18 -24.53
N PRO A 114 -2.12 -6.85 -25.34
CA PRO A 114 -1.68 -7.36 -26.63
C PRO A 114 -1.54 -6.25 -27.67
N ASP A 115 -0.75 -6.53 -28.71
CA ASP A 115 -0.59 -5.71 -29.91
C ASP A 115 0.13 -4.36 -29.77
N THR A 116 1.11 -4.28 -28.86
CA THR A 116 1.96 -3.08 -28.70
C THR A 116 2.93 -2.98 -29.86
N LYS A 117 2.93 -1.83 -30.56
CA LYS A 117 3.69 -1.63 -31.81
C LYS A 117 5.02 -0.94 -31.55
N LYS A 118 5.91 -1.02 -32.55
CA LYS A 118 7.17 -0.25 -32.58
C LYS A 118 6.98 1.25 -32.31
N SER A 119 5.86 1.86 -32.71
CA SER A 119 5.56 3.27 -32.42
C SER A 119 5.41 3.57 -30.93
N ASP A 120 4.97 2.58 -30.16
CA ASP A 120 4.77 2.72 -28.72
C ASP A 120 6.08 2.46 -27.97
N LEU A 121 6.94 1.58 -28.50
CA LEU A 121 8.34 1.47 -28.09
C LEU A 121 9.11 2.79 -28.31
N GLU A 122 8.98 3.45 -29.46
CA GLU A 122 9.66 4.73 -29.72
C GLU A 122 9.20 5.84 -28.75
N LYS A 123 7.92 5.84 -28.36
CA LYS A 123 7.40 6.73 -27.32
C LYS A 123 7.93 6.36 -25.94
N ALA A 124 7.94 5.08 -25.58
CA ALA A 124 8.46 4.60 -24.32
C ALA A 124 9.95 4.94 -24.16
N VAL A 125 10.76 4.73 -25.20
CA VAL A 125 12.18 5.12 -25.23
C VAL A 125 12.33 6.65 -25.13
N SER A 126 11.48 7.41 -25.82
CA SER A 126 11.51 8.87 -25.72
C SER A 126 11.16 9.34 -24.30
N ASN A 127 10.14 8.75 -23.67
CA ASN A 127 9.75 9.02 -22.30
C ASN A 127 10.83 8.59 -21.29
N TYR A 128 11.50 7.45 -21.51
CA TYR A 128 12.62 6.98 -20.71
C TYR A 128 13.79 7.97 -20.74
N LEU A 129 14.08 8.57 -21.90
CA LEU A 129 15.19 9.50 -22.09
C LEU A 129 14.84 10.97 -21.78
N ASN A 130 13.57 11.31 -21.59
CA ASN A 130 13.12 12.69 -21.48
C ASN A 130 13.36 13.27 -20.07
N THR A 131 14.36 14.12 -19.90
CA THR A 131 14.68 14.79 -18.64
C THR A 131 13.96 16.14 -18.45
N ASP A 132 13.04 16.52 -19.33
CA ASP A 132 12.34 17.82 -19.22
C ASP A 132 11.35 17.84 -18.05
N TYR A 133 10.83 16.67 -17.69
CA TYR A 133 9.88 16.52 -16.59
C TYR A 133 10.42 15.73 -15.41
N LYS A 134 11.62 15.12 -15.47
CA LYS A 134 12.24 14.29 -14.42
C LYS A 134 13.76 14.52 -14.35
N GLU A 135 14.40 14.32 -13.20
CA GLU A 135 15.83 14.63 -13.01
C GLU A 135 16.81 13.62 -13.66
N GLY A 136 16.36 12.41 -14.03
CA GLY A 136 17.20 11.35 -14.60
C GLY A 136 16.49 10.46 -15.61
N TYR A 137 17.22 9.50 -16.19
CA TYR A 137 16.64 8.44 -17.04
C TYR A 137 15.89 7.40 -16.19
N GLY A 138 14.87 6.75 -16.76
CA GLY A 138 14.00 5.80 -16.04
C GLY A 138 12.75 6.42 -15.42
N ALA A 139 12.07 5.70 -14.54
CA ALA A 139 10.81 6.14 -13.96
C ALA A 139 10.94 7.48 -13.21
N PRO A 140 9.94 8.37 -13.29
CA PRO A 140 9.96 9.63 -12.55
C PRO A 140 9.89 9.36 -11.04
N ASP A 141 10.91 9.78 -10.29
CA ASP A 141 10.90 9.67 -8.84
C ASP A 141 10.02 10.78 -8.21
N ALA A 142 9.01 10.37 -7.45
CA ALA A 142 8.13 11.29 -6.73
C ALA A 142 8.91 12.20 -5.75
N SER A 143 10.06 11.74 -5.24
CA SER A 143 10.90 12.50 -4.31
C SER A 143 11.47 13.80 -4.88
N THR A 144 11.57 13.88 -6.21
CA THR A 144 12.13 15.02 -6.95
C THR A 144 11.19 16.23 -6.99
N TYR A 145 9.88 16.03 -6.78
CA TYR A 145 8.90 17.11 -6.93
C TYR A 145 8.54 17.76 -5.59
N GLY A 146 8.86 19.05 -5.43
CA GLY A 146 8.41 19.83 -4.28
C GLY A 146 9.10 19.46 -2.95
N ILE A 147 8.33 19.42 -1.85
CA ILE A 147 8.89 19.14 -0.51
C ILE A 147 8.58 17.69 -0.15
N TRP A 148 9.54 16.81 -0.42
CA TRP A 148 9.46 15.39 -0.08
C TRP A 148 9.90 15.10 1.35
N VAL A 149 9.16 14.22 2.02
CA VAL A 149 9.59 13.61 3.28
C VAL A 149 9.80 12.12 3.01
N PRO A 150 11.05 11.61 3.09
CA PRO A 150 11.31 10.20 2.86
C PRO A 150 10.68 9.34 3.94
N GLY A 151 10.23 8.15 3.54
CA GLY A 151 9.70 7.15 4.45
C GLY A 151 10.74 6.68 5.47
N ILE A 152 10.25 6.08 6.55
CA ILE A 152 11.11 5.51 7.60
C ILE A 152 12.09 4.45 7.05
N PRO A 153 11.68 3.52 6.16
CA PRO A 153 12.61 2.52 5.61
C PRO A 153 13.74 3.18 4.81
N VAL A 154 13.43 4.16 3.96
CA VAL A 154 14.41 4.89 3.14
C VAL A 154 15.43 5.62 4.02
N LEU A 155 14.96 6.28 5.09
CA LEU A 155 15.84 6.94 6.06
C LEU A 155 16.76 5.96 6.79
N ILE A 156 16.24 4.78 7.15
CA ILE A 156 17.03 3.74 7.80
C ILE A 156 18.03 3.12 6.82
N GLY A 157 17.63 2.86 5.57
CA GLY A 157 18.50 2.36 4.50
C GLY A 157 19.67 3.29 4.25
N ASN A 158 19.40 4.57 3.96
CA ASN A 158 20.42 5.59 3.79
C ASN A 158 21.38 5.69 5.00
N GLY A 159 20.85 5.52 6.22
CA GLY A 159 21.65 5.51 7.44
C GLY A 159 22.52 4.25 7.59
N LEU A 160 22.02 3.09 7.18
CA LEU A 160 22.75 1.82 7.21
C LEU A 160 23.85 1.77 6.13
N ASP A 161 23.59 2.32 4.95
CA ASP A 161 24.53 2.39 3.85
C ASP A 161 25.69 3.36 4.16
N ALA A 162 25.38 4.48 4.83
CA ALA A 162 26.40 5.40 5.35
C ALA A 162 27.33 4.73 6.38
N ILE A 163 26.88 3.67 7.06
CA ILE A 163 27.66 2.89 8.02
C ILE A 163 28.38 1.70 7.34
N ASN A 164 28.11 1.44 6.05
CA ASN A 164 28.61 0.26 5.32
C ASN A 164 28.26 -1.04 6.08
N CYS A 165 26.98 -1.20 6.43
CA CYS A 165 26.51 -2.47 6.99
C CYS A 165 26.55 -3.59 5.95
N ALA A 166 26.68 -4.83 6.41
CA ALA A 166 26.65 -5.99 5.53
C ALA A 166 25.24 -6.22 4.98
N ASP A 167 25.13 -6.62 3.71
CA ASP A 167 23.85 -6.75 2.97
C ASP A 167 22.81 -7.63 3.70
N TRP A 168 23.26 -8.71 4.34
CA TRP A 168 22.37 -9.59 5.11
C TRP A 168 21.74 -8.90 6.33
N LEU A 169 22.42 -7.92 6.93
CA LEU A 169 21.93 -7.17 8.08
C LEU A 169 20.99 -6.06 7.63
N ASN A 170 21.27 -5.44 6.47
CA ASN A 170 20.36 -4.49 5.83
C ASN A 170 19.02 -5.16 5.51
N GLY A 171 19.04 -6.31 4.84
CA GLY A 171 17.81 -7.06 4.55
C GLY A 171 17.06 -7.52 5.80
N LEU A 172 17.76 -7.95 6.87
CA LEU A 172 17.09 -8.32 8.11
C LEU A 172 16.38 -7.13 8.79
N ILE A 173 17.01 -5.95 8.76
CA ILE A 173 16.46 -4.76 9.42
C ILE A 173 15.34 -4.16 8.58
N LEU A 174 15.56 -3.95 7.28
CA LEU A 174 14.58 -3.33 6.38
C LEU A 174 13.42 -4.30 6.09
N ASP A 175 13.70 -5.43 5.45
CA ASP A 175 12.68 -6.37 5.00
C ASP A 175 12.08 -7.22 6.13
N GLY A 176 12.85 -7.42 7.21
CA GLY A 176 12.40 -8.19 8.36
C GLY A 176 11.68 -7.34 9.40
N ILE A 177 12.44 -6.47 10.08
CA ILE A 177 11.96 -5.74 11.26
C ILE A 177 11.09 -4.55 10.85
N VAL A 178 11.58 -3.69 9.96
CA VAL A 178 10.89 -2.45 9.57
C VAL A 178 9.62 -2.78 8.80
N ALA A 179 9.66 -3.69 7.83
CA ALA A 179 8.46 -4.13 7.13
C ALA A 179 7.44 -4.78 8.09
N GLY A 180 7.90 -5.66 9.00
CA GLY A 180 7.02 -6.29 9.99
C GLY A 180 6.38 -5.31 10.96
N VAL A 181 7.14 -4.33 11.46
CA VAL A 181 6.63 -3.27 12.34
C VAL A 181 5.74 -2.29 11.57
N GLY A 182 6.11 -1.95 10.34
CA GLY A 182 5.34 -1.10 9.43
C GLY A 182 3.96 -1.69 9.15
N ALA A 183 3.88 -2.99 8.86
CA ALA A 183 2.61 -3.68 8.69
C ALA A 183 1.69 -3.59 9.92
N VAL A 184 2.23 -3.63 11.15
CA VAL A 184 1.41 -3.51 12.38
C VAL A 184 1.04 -2.05 12.67
N LEU A 185 1.99 -1.14 12.53
CA LEU A 185 1.80 0.28 12.82
C LEU A 185 0.95 0.99 11.77
N GLY A 186 0.97 0.52 10.53
CA GLY A 186 0.12 0.97 9.43
C GLY A 186 -1.38 0.89 9.74
N PHE A 187 -1.82 -0.13 10.50
CA PHE A 187 -3.22 -0.26 10.93
C PHE A 187 -3.59 0.57 12.17
N VAL A 188 -2.63 1.21 12.85
CA VAL A 188 -2.90 1.99 14.07
C VAL A 188 -3.81 3.20 13.82
N PRO A 189 -3.62 4.01 12.76
CA PRO A 189 -4.52 5.11 12.42
C PRO A 189 -5.98 4.66 12.27
N GLN A 190 -6.23 3.56 11.54
CA GLN A 190 -7.56 2.95 11.40
C GLN A 190 -8.19 2.63 12.76
N MET A 191 -7.44 1.99 13.65
CA MET A 191 -7.90 1.64 14.99
C MET A 191 -8.17 2.90 15.84
N LEU A 192 -7.31 3.92 15.74
CA LEU A 192 -7.45 5.17 16.46
C LEU A 192 -8.75 5.88 16.07
N VAL A 193 -9.04 5.99 14.78
CA VAL A 193 -10.30 6.60 14.28
C VAL A 193 -11.52 5.81 14.78
N LEU A 194 -11.48 4.48 14.70
CA LEU A 194 -12.54 3.63 15.23
C LEU A 194 -12.77 3.87 16.73
N PHE A 195 -11.71 3.85 17.54
CA PHE A 195 -11.81 4.03 18.98
C PHE A 195 -12.30 5.43 19.36
N ILE A 196 -11.89 6.48 18.64
CA ILE A 196 -12.40 7.84 18.84
C ILE A 196 -13.92 7.88 18.62
N LEU A 197 -14.40 7.30 17.52
CA LEU A 197 -15.84 7.30 17.24
C LEU A 197 -16.63 6.42 18.22
N LEU A 198 -16.05 5.30 18.66
CA LEU A 198 -16.66 4.47 19.72
C LEU A 198 -16.73 5.23 21.06
N ALA A 199 -15.68 5.96 21.43
CA ALA A 199 -15.67 6.78 22.64
C ALA A 199 -16.74 7.88 22.59
N PHE A 200 -16.96 8.50 21.42
CA PHE A 200 -18.03 9.46 21.22
C PHE A 200 -19.43 8.84 21.43
N LEU A 201 -19.65 7.63 20.92
CA LEU A 201 -20.92 6.90 21.05
C LEU A 201 -21.20 6.38 22.46
N GLU A 202 -20.14 6.01 23.17
CA GLU A 202 -20.21 5.70 24.59
C GLU A 202 -20.61 6.95 25.38
N SER A 203 -19.97 8.08 25.10
CA SER A 203 -20.22 9.36 25.78
C SER A 203 -21.62 9.91 25.55
N CYS A 204 -22.25 9.66 24.39
CA CYS A 204 -23.62 10.11 24.13
C CYS A 204 -24.70 9.20 24.77
N GLY A 205 -24.30 8.15 25.50
CA GLY A 205 -25.21 7.23 26.18
C GLY A 205 -26.02 6.32 25.25
N TYR A 206 -25.68 6.30 23.95
CA TYR A 206 -26.35 5.45 22.96
C TYR A 206 -26.19 3.96 23.29
N MET A 207 -25.02 3.58 23.80
CA MET A 207 -24.73 2.20 24.22
C MET A 207 -25.62 1.73 25.38
N ALA A 208 -25.88 2.58 26.37
CA ALA A 208 -26.77 2.26 27.49
C ALA A 208 -28.22 2.02 27.02
N ARG A 209 -28.69 2.80 26.04
CA ARG A 209 -30.03 2.67 25.47
C ARG A 209 -30.19 1.40 24.63
N ILE A 210 -29.20 1.08 23.77
CA ILE A 210 -29.26 -0.14 22.96
C ILE A 210 -29.22 -1.39 23.83
N ALA A 211 -28.36 -1.42 24.85
CA ALA A 211 -28.24 -2.58 25.74
C ALA A 211 -29.59 -2.91 26.39
N PHE A 212 -30.36 -1.89 26.79
CA PHE A 212 -31.71 -2.07 27.31
C PHE A 212 -32.70 -2.64 26.28
N VAL A 213 -32.68 -2.13 25.05
CA VAL A 213 -33.57 -2.60 23.97
C VAL A 213 -33.30 -4.07 23.61
N LEU A 214 -32.02 -4.46 23.56
CA LEU A 214 -31.61 -5.81 23.16
C LEU A 214 -31.62 -6.82 24.31
N ASP A 215 -31.77 -6.37 25.55
CA ASP A 215 -31.80 -7.20 26.76
C ASP A 215 -32.87 -8.30 26.70
N ARG A 216 -34.01 -8.06 26.04
CA ARG A 216 -35.06 -9.07 25.87
C ARG A 216 -34.64 -10.22 24.95
N ILE A 217 -33.87 -9.94 23.90
CA ILE A 217 -33.42 -10.95 22.93
C ILE A 217 -32.26 -11.75 23.53
N PHE A 218 -31.25 -11.06 24.06
CA PHE A 218 -30.04 -11.69 24.60
C PHE A 218 -30.31 -12.55 25.83
N ARG A 219 -31.28 -12.19 26.67
CA ARG A 219 -31.70 -13.06 27.80
C ARG A 219 -32.24 -14.43 27.37
N LYS A 220 -32.80 -14.57 26.16
CA LYS A 220 -33.21 -15.89 25.64
C LYS A 220 -32.01 -16.81 25.39
N PHE A 221 -30.85 -16.22 25.09
CA PHE A 221 -29.59 -16.92 24.84
C PHE A 221 -28.70 -16.98 26.09
N GLY A 222 -29.19 -16.53 27.25
CA GLY A 222 -28.42 -16.52 28.49
C GLY A 222 -27.31 -15.47 28.55
N LEU A 223 -27.38 -14.43 27.71
CA LEU A 223 -26.43 -13.32 27.68
C LEU A 223 -27.09 -12.01 28.13
N SER A 224 -26.28 -11.06 28.59
CA SER A 224 -26.76 -9.70 28.91
C SER A 224 -26.94 -8.87 27.64
N GLY A 225 -27.85 -7.89 27.65
CA GLY A 225 -27.93 -6.90 26.56
C GLY A 225 -26.64 -6.11 26.32
N LYS A 226 -25.72 -6.07 27.30
CA LYS A 226 -24.39 -5.45 27.16
C LYS A 226 -23.46 -6.24 26.22
N SER A 227 -23.71 -7.55 26.01
CA SER A 227 -22.93 -8.42 25.13
C SER A 227 -23.08 -8.09 23.64
N PHE A 228 -24.11 -7.33 23.27
CA PHE A 228 -24.31 -6.92 21.88
C PHE A 228 -23.21 -5.98 21.37
N ILE A 229 -22.69 -5.10 22.24
CA ILE A 229 -21.70 -4.08 21.84
C ILE A 229 -20.39 -4.75 21.35
N PRO A 230 -19.78 -5.67 22.13
CA PRO A 230 -18.63 -6.46 21.66
C PRO A 230 -18.88 -7.23 20.38
N MET A 231 -20.06 -7.86 20.25
CA MET A 231 -20.39 -8.64 19.06
C MET A 231 -20.49 -7.75 17.82
N LEU A 232 -21.14 -6.60 17.94
CA LEU A 232 -21.28 -5.69 16.81
C LEU A 232 -19.94 -5.05 16.42
N VAL A 233 -19.10 -4.65 17.38
CA VAL A 233 -17.74 -4.15 17.07
C VAL A 233 -16.88 -5.26 16.44
N GLY A 234 -17.08 -6.51 16.86
CA GLY A 234 -16.40 -7.69 16.30
C GLY A 234 -16.67 -7.95 14.82
N THR A 235 -17.78 -7.44 14.26
CA THR A 235 -18.06 -7.52 12.81
C THR A 235 -17.07 -6.70 11.98
N GLY A 236 -16.50 -5.64 12.55
CA GLY A 236 -15.48 -4.85 11.89
C GLY A 236 -14.09 -5.44 12.09
N CYS A 237 -13.65 -5.50 13.35
CA CYS A 237 -12.39 -6.12 13.72
C CYS A 237 -12.55 -6.88 15.04
N GLY A 238 -12.08 -8.13 15.08
CA GLY A 238 -12.21 -8.99 16.25
C GLY A 238 -11.46 -8.47 17.48
N VAL A 239 -10.33 -7.77 17.29
CA VAL A 239 -9.49 -7.23 18.37
C VAL A 239 -10.23 -6.18 19.23
N PRO A 240 -10.73 -5.06 18.67
CA PRO A 240 -11.54 -4.11 19.43
C PRO A 240 -12.86 -4.72 19.92
N GLY A 241 -13.43 -5.69 19.18
CA GLY A 241 -14.61 -6.43 19.62
C GLY A 241 -14.38 -7.18 20.94
N ILE A 242 -13.25 -7.88 21.07
CA ILE A 242 -12.86 -8.54 22.32
C ILE A 242 -12.58 -7.51 23.41
N MET A 243 -11.85 -6.44 23.12
CA MET A 243 -11.56 -5.39 24.11
C MET A 243 -12.81 -4.72 24.67
N ALA A 244 -13.85 -4.52 23.85
CA ALA A 244 -15.12 -3.93 24.28
C ALA A 244 -15.86 -4.77 25.34
N SER A 245 -15.59 -6.08 25.42
CA SER A 245 -16.20 -6.97 26.42
C SER A 245 -15.83 -6.63 27.87
N ARG A 246 -14.78 -5.83 28.08
CA ARG A 246 -14.35 -5.37 29.42
C ARG A 246 -15.43 -4.59 30.18
N THR A 247 -16.41 -4.04 29.48
CA THR A 247 -17.55 -3.29 30.06
C THR A 247 -18.62 -4.20 30.69
N ILE A 248 -18.51 -5.53 30.50
CA ILE A 248 -19.43 -6.52 31.06
C ILE A 248 -18.97 -6.91 32.47
N GLU A 249 -19.81 -6.59 33.46
CA GLU A 249 -19.52 -6.82 34.90
C GLU A 249 -19.50 -8.30 35.27
N ASN A 250 -20.41 -9.10 34.71
CA ASN A 250 -20.51 -10.52 35.04
C ASN A 250 -19.44 -11.34 34.29
N GLU A 251 -18.60 -12.03 35.05
CA GLU A 251 -17.50 -12.85 34.53
C GLU A 251 -17.97 -13.91 33.53
N ARG A 252 -19.11 -14.56 33.81
CA ARG A 252 -19.67 -15.61 32.94
C ARG A 252 -20.08 -15.02 31.59
N ASP A 253 -20.82 -13.92 31.62
CA ASP A 253 -21.31 -13.26 30.40
C ASP A 253 -20.16 -12.66 29.61
N ARG A 254 -19.14 -12.11 30.30
CA ARG A 254 -17.92 -11.57 29.67
C ARG A 254 -17.16 -12.66 28.93
N ARG A 255 -16.89 -13.80 29.57
CA ARG A 255 -16.18 -14.93 28.94
C ARG A 255 -16.95 -15.49 27.75
N MET A 256 -18.25 -15.69 27.90
CA MET A 256 -19.11 -16.13 26.80
C MET A 256 -19.07 -15.13 25.64
N THR A 257 -19.15 -13.83 25.92
CA THR A 257 -19.10 -12.78 24.90
C THR A 257 -17.76 -12.80 24.15
N ILE A 258 -16.63 -12.88 24.86
CA ILE A 258 -15.28 -12.99 24.25
C ILE A 258 -15.22 -14.18 23.29
N MET A 259 -15.67 -15.35 23.73
CA MET A 259 -15.68 -16.57 22.91
C MET A 259 -16.62 -16.48 21.73
N THR A 260 -17.76 -15.78 21.85
CA THR A 260 -18.70 -15.63 20.73
C THR A 260 -18.26 -14.56 19.74
N THR A 261 -17.57 -13.50 20.18
CA THR A 261 -17.09 -12.42 19.32
C THR A 261 -16.05 -12.92 18.31
N THR A 262 -15.26 -13.94 18.65
CA THR A 262 -14.28 -14.53 17.70
C THR A 262 -14.94 -15.31 16.56
N PHE A 263 -16.19 -15.74 16.69
CA PHE A 263 -16.95 -16.38 15.60
C PHE A 263 -17.60 -15.40 14.64
N ILE A 264 -17.50 -14.10 14.92
CA ILE A 264 -18.04 -13.07 14.04
C ILE A 264 -17.03 -12.81 12.90
N PRO A 265 -17.48 -12.85 11.63
CA PRO A 265 -16.61 -12.54 10.51
C PRO A 265 -16.20 -11.06 10.58
N CYS A 266 -14.90 -10.82 10.48
CA CYS A 266 -14.32 -9.51 10.22
C CYS A 266 -13.63 -9.54 8.85
N GLY A 267 -13.24 -8.39 8.29
CA GLY A 267 -12.58 -8.32 6.97
C GLY A 267 -11.42 -9.32 6.84
N ALA A 268 -10.55 -9.38 7.86
CA ALA A 268 -9.42 -10.32 7.91
C ALA A 268 -9.78 -11.81 8.12
N LYS A 269 -11.07 -12.16 8.27
CA LYS A 269 -11.55 -13.55 8.44
C LYS A 269 -12.43 -14.02 7.30
N GLN A 270 -12.77 -13.13 6.36
CA GLN A 270 -13.45 -13.55 5.14
C GLN A 270 -12.41 -14.14 4.17
N PRO A 271 -12.77 -15.22 3.43
CA PRO A 271 -11.88 -15.85 2.46
C PRO A 271 -11.55 -14.95 1.28
#